data_AF-A0A9Q0AL36-F1
#
_entry.id   AF-A0A9Q0AL36-F1
#
_cell.length_a   1.000
_cell.length_b   1.000
_cell.length_c   1.000
_cell.angle_alpha   90.00
_cell.angle_beta   90.00
_cell.angle_gamma   90.00
#
_symmetry.space_group_name_H-M   'P 1'
#
loop_
_entity.id
_entity.type
_entity.pdbx_description
1 polymer ?
#
loop_
_entity_poly.entity_id
_entity_poly.type
_entity_poly.pdbx_seq_one_letter_code
_entity_poly.pdbx_strand_id
1 'polypeptide(L)'
;MKVSVISLAALVGVAAAGAIPIRAANSSSNLATFVPEFGVTQGNQPDGKGNCLGANGVKIPCNCPPARDAFLAQLNKNVKAGLAFPTDNSKGSSCIRANSLVKTVQDLKCPVAATPNVSTLQKQNCG
;
A
#
# COMPACT_ATOMS: atom_id res chain seq x y z
N MET A 1 -25.47 76.07 9.13
CA MET A 1 -24.15 76.18 8.48
C MET A 1 -23.06 75.81 9.48
N LYS A 2 -22.42 74.65 9.32
CA LYS A 2 -21.00 74.38 9.57
C LYS A 2 -20.75 72.89 9.32
N VAL A 3 -19.96 72.64 8.29
CA VAL A 3 -19.58 71.33 7.76
C VAL A 3 -18.41 70.81 8.59
N SER A 4 -18.36 69.52 8.87
CA SER A 4 -17.10 68.86 9.25
C SER A 4 -17.00 67.53 8.51
N VAL A 5 -15.99 67.46 7.65
CA VAL A 5 -15.58 66.33 6.80
C VAL A 5 -14.50 65.53 7.52
N ILE A 6 -14.61 64.21 7.59
CA ILE A 6 -13.44 63.32 7.73
C ILE A 6 -13.66 62.11 6.81
N SER A 7 -12.71 61.96 5.90
CA SER A 7 -12.58 60.93 4.88
C SER A 7 -11.95 59.63 5.42
N LEU A 8 -12.03 58.57 4.58
CA LEU A 8 -11.14 57.41 4.37
C LEU A 8 -11.73 56.00 4.61
N ALA A 9 -11.82 55.25 3.49
CA ALA A 9 -11.37 53.87 3.22
C ALA A 9 -11.78 52.72 4.17
N ALA A 10 -12.01 51.47 3.75
CA ALA A 10 -11.45 50.73 2.63
C ALA A 10 -12.31 49.53 2.21
N LEU A 11 -12.07 49.11 0.97
CA LEU A 11 -12.58 47.97 0.23
C LEU A 11 -11.98 46.62 0.70
N VAL A 12 -12.80 45.56 0.54
CA VAL A 12 -12.47 44.17 0.15
C VAL A 12 -11.89 43.20 1.19
N GLY A 13 -12.56 42.04 1.28
CA GLY A 13 -12.00 40.80 1.82
C GLY A 13 -12.96 39.62 1.69
N VAL A 14 -13.28 39.16 0.47
CA VAL A 14 -13.96 37.85 0.29
C VAL A 14 -12.87 36.78 0.28
N ALA A 15 -12.70 36.06 1.40
CA ALA A 15 -11.80 34.92 1.46
C ALA A 15 -12.48 33.70 0.83
N ALA A 16 -12.28 33.48 -0.47
CA ALA A 16 -12.60 32.21 -1.08
C ALA A 16 -11.56 31.18 -0.61
N ALA A 17 -11.93 30.33 0.35
CA ALA A 17 -11.17 29.14 0.70
C ALA A 17 -11.20 28.18 -0.49
N GLY A 18 -10.21 28.29 -1.38
CA GLY A 18 -9.95 27.27 -2.37
C GLY A 18 -9.58 25.98 -1.66
N ALA A 19 -10.51 25.02 -1.63
CA ALA A 19 -10.19 23.64 -1.28
C ALA A 19 -9.21 23.13 -2.33
N ILE A 20 -7.91 23.08 -1.99
CA ILE A 20 -6.91 22.39 -2.80
C ILE A 20 -7.26 20.90 -2.72
N PRO A 21 -7.71 20.24 -3.79
CA PRO A 21 -7.74 18.79 -3.78
C PRO A 21 -6.28 18.34 -3.73
N ILE A 22 -5.82 17.88 -2.57
CA ILE A 22 -4.61 17.07 -2.52
C ILE A 22 -4.93 15.84 -3.36
N ARG A 23 -4.47 15.85 -4.61
CA ARG A 23 -4.43 14.67 -5.45
C ARG A 23 -3.57 13.65 -4.70
N ALA A 24 -4.21 12.74 -3.99
CA ALA A 24 -3.63 11.48 -3.55
C ALA A 24 -3.39 10.58 -4.78
N ALA A 25 -2.53 11.05 -5.68
CA ALA A 25 -2.20 10.43 -6.95
C ALA A 25 -0.68 10.23 -7.03
N ASN A 26 -0.08 9.67 -5.98
CA ASN A 26 1.29 9.13 -6.05
C ASN A 26 1.65 8.13 -4.93
N SER A 27 0.66 7.48 -4.30
CA SER A 27 0.98 6.50 -3.26
C SER A 27 1.34 5.13 -3.87
N SER A 28 0.65 4.68 -4.91
CA SER A 28 0.85 3.33 -5.47
C SER A 28 2.19 3.13 -6.20
N SER A 29 2.71 4.13 -6.91
CA SER A 29 3.94 4.00 -7.71
C SER A 29 5.20 3.86 -6.85
N ASN A 30 5.23 4.47 -5.65
CA ASN A 30 6.35 4.33 -4.73
C ASN A 30 6.27 3.04 -3.91
N LEU A 31 5.07 2.56 -3.56
CA LEU A 31 4.88 1.30 -2.84
C LEU A 31 5.44 0.11 -3.63
N ALA A 32 5.23 0.09 -4.94
CA ALA A 32 5.63 -1.02 -5.81
C ALA A 32 7.13 -1.33 -5.77
N THR A 33 7.98 -0.33 -5.57
CA THR A 33 9.44 -0.48 -5.45
C THR A 33 9.86 -1.30 -4.23
N PHE A 34 9.02 -1.34 -3.18
CA PHE A 34 9.29 -2.09 -1.96
C PHE A 34 8.62 -3.47 -1.93
N VAL A 35 7.85 -3.83 -2.96
CA VAL A 35 7.21 -5.15 -3.05
C VAL A 35 8.13 -6.07 -3.83
N PRO A 36 8.65 -7.17 -3.25
CA PRO A 36 9.44 -8.13 -4.01
C PRO A 36 8.55 -8.92 -4.99
N GLU A 37 9.15 -9.52 -6.01
CA GLU A 37 8.53 -10.62 -6.76
C GLU A 37 8.07 -11.71 -5.79
N PHE A 38 6.93 -12.36 -6.02
CA PHE A 38 6.36 -13.29 -5.02
C PHE A 38 7.14 -14.60 -4.88
N GLY A 39 7.79 -15.06 -5.95
CA GLY A 39 8.59 -16.30 -5.97
C GLY A 39 7.78 -17.58 -6.21
N VAL A 40 6.48 -17.47 -6.42
CA VAL A 40 5.60 -18.50 -6.99
C VAL A 40 4.76 -17.80 -8.07
N THR A 41 4.37 -18.53 -9.12
CA THR A 41 3.46 -18.02 -10.16
C THR A 41 2.03 -18.47 -9.87
N GLN A 42 1.04 -17.60 -10.12
CA GLN A 42 -0.36 -17.98 -9.99
C GLN A 42 -0.68 -19.18 -10.88
N GLY A 43 -1.44 -20.15 -10.37
CA GLY A 43 -1.76 -21.36 -11.13
C GLY A 43 -0.61 -22.37 -11.26
N ASN A 44 0.45 -22.26 -10.45
CA ASN A 44 1.59 -23.18 -10.53
C ASN A 44 1.19 -24.63 -10.22
N GLN A 45 1.39 -25.55 -11.18
CA GLN A 45 1.17 -26.99 -11.03
C GLN A 45 -0.18 -27.36 -10.37
N PRO A 46 -1.31 -27.15 -11.06
CA PRO A 46 -2.63 -27.44 -10.52
C PRO A 46 -2.84 -28.95 -10.30
N ASP A 47 -3.48 -29.33 -9.19
CA ASP A 47 -3.77 -30.74 -8.83
C ASP A 47 -5.15 -31.23 -9.32
N GLY A 48 -5.89 -30.39 -10.07
CA GLY A 48 -7.24 -30.67 -10.55
C GLY A 48 -8.35 -30.53 -9.49
N LYS A 49 -8.01 -30.17 -8.24
CA LYS A 49 -8.94 -30.02 -7.11
C LYS A 49 -9.03 -28.57 -6.60
N GLY A 50 -8.53 -27.62 -7.38
CA GLY A 50 -8.46 -26.20 -7.03
C GLY A 50 -7.22 -25.81 -6.24
N ASN A 51 -6.27 -26.73 -6.01
CA ASN A 51 -5.00 -26.42 -5.37
C ASN A 51 -3.85 -26.39 -6.39
N CYS A 52 -2.90 -25.54 -6.09
CA CYS A 52 -1.67 -25.33 -6.82
C CYS A 52 -0.49 -25.49 -5.85
N LEU A 53 0.71 -25.68 -6.40
CA LEU A 53 1.91 -25.88 -5.61
C LEU A 53 2.55 -24.53 -5.24
N GLY A 54 2.52 -24.20 -3.95
CA GLY A 54 3.24 -23.07 -3.37
C GLY A 54 4.65 -23.45 -2.91
N ALA A 55 5.25 -22.57 -2.11
CA ALA A 55 6.57 -22.80 -1.56
C ALA A 55 6.65 -24.09 -0.75
N ASN A 56 7.79 -24.80 -0.84
CA ASN A 56 8.06 -26.05 -0.11
C ASN A 56 7.02 -27.16 -0.30
N GLY A 57 6.34 -27.18 -1.46
CA GLY A 57 5.32 -28.18 -1.75
C GLY A 57 3.99 -27.99 -1.01
N VAL A 58 3.78 -26.83 -0.38
CA VAL A 58 2.53 -26.52 0.31
C VAL A 58 1.42 -26.28 -0.72
N LYS A 59 0.27 -26.92 -0.52
CA LYS A 59 -0.92 -26.67 -1.33
C LYS A 59 -1.48 -25.28 -1.04
N ILE A 60 -1.63 -24.48 -2.08
CA ILE A 60 -2.22 -23.14 -2.04
C ILE A 60 -3.42 -23.09 -2.99
N PRO A 61 -4.41 -22.20 -2.77
CA PRO A 61 -5.43 -21.94 -3.77
C PRO A 61 -4.81 -21.51 -5.12
N CYS A 62 -5.34 -21.99 -6.24
CA CYS A 62 -4.75 -21.67 -7.56
C CYS A 62 -4.87 -20.19 -7.99
N ASN A 63 -5.74 -19.42 -7.35
CA ASN A 63 -5.78 -17.96 -7.49
C ASN A 63 -4.71 -17.25 -6.64
N CYS A 64 -3.85 -18.00 -5.94
CA CYS A 64 -2.69 -17.49 -5.22
C CYS A 64 -1.39 -17.93 -5.91
N PRO A 65 -0.35 -17.07 -5.92
CA PRO A 65 -0.34 -15.70 -5.41
C PRO A 65 -1.31 -14.78 -6.15
N PRO A 66 -1.74 -13.68 -5.51
CA PRO A 66 -2.62 -12.71 -6.15
C PRO A 66 -1.94 -12.07 -7.36
N ALA A 67 -2.73 -11.55 -8.29
CA ALA A 67 -2.19 -10.71 -9.35
C ALA A 67 -1.46 -9.49 -8.75
N ARG A 68 -0.36 -9.08 -9.39
CA ARG A 68 0.54 -8.03 -8.90
C ARG A 68 -0.19 -6.70 -8.67
N ASP A 69 -1.05 -6.33 -9.61
CA ASP A 69 -1.90 -5.15 -9.58
C ASP A 69 -2.93 -5.22 -8.44
N ALA A 70 -3.60 -6.36 -8.27
CA ALA A 70 -4.53 -6.59 -7.16
C ALA A 70 -3.83 -6.47 -5.79
N PHE A 71 -2.60 -7.00 -5.68
CA PHE A 71 -1.78 -6.86 -4.49
C PHE A 71 -1.46 -5.39 -4.19
N LEU A 72 -0.99 -4.63 -5.17
CA LEU A 72 -0.66 -3.21 -5.00
C LEU A 72 -1.90 -2.37 -4.67
N ALA A 73 -3.05 -2.70 -5.27
CA ALA A 73 -4.31 -2.05 -4.95
C ALA A 73 -4.71 -2.31 -3.49
N GLN A 74 -4.61 -3.55 -3.01
CA GLN A 74 -4.91 -3.88 -1.61
C GLN A 74 -3.89 -3.27 -0.65
N LEU A 75 -2.60 -3.28 -0.98
CA LEU A 75 -1.56 -2.64 -0.17
C LEU A 75 -1.85 -1.14 0.00
N ASN A 76 -2.14 -0.45 -1.11
CA ASN A 76 -2.48 0.97 -1.09
C ASN A 76 -3.76 1.23 -0.27
N LYS A 77 -4.78 0.36 -0.38
CA LYS A 77 -5.98 0.43 0.45
C LYS A 77 -5.65 0.28 1.94
N ASN A 78 -4.80 -0.67 2.29
CA ASN A 78 -4.38 -0.89 3.67
C ASN A 78 -3.59 0.31 4.22
N VAL A 79 -2.66 0.87 3.44
CA VAL A 79 -1.88 2.07 3.83
C VAL A 79 -2.79 3.26 4.04
N LYS A 80 -3.76 3.48 3.14
CA LYS A 80 -4.80 4.52 3.32
C LYS A 80 -5.66 4.29 4.56
N ALA A 81 -5.83 3.04 4.98
CA ALA A 81 -6.53 2.66 6.21
C ALA A 81 -5.63 2.71 7.47
N GLY A 82 -4.39 3.21 7.37
CA GLY A 82 -3.47 3.39 8.50
C GLY A 82 -2.43 2.28 8.68
N LEU A 83 -2.31 1.35 7.72
CA LEU A 83 -1.21 0.37 7.74
C LEU A 83 0.13 1.09 7.56
N ALA A 84 1.05 0.90 8.51
CA ALA A 84 2.37 1.52 8.46
C ALA A 84 3.20 0.98 7.27
N PHE A 85 3.73 1.88 6.46
CA PHE A 85 4.60 1.53 5.33
C PHE A 85 5.70 2.59 5.14
N PRO A 86 6.71 2.62 6.06
CA PRO A 86 7.78 3.60 6.01
C PRO A 86 8.67 3.40 4.78
N THR A 87 9.26 4.48 4.27
CA THR A 87 10.05 4.48 3.02
C THR A 87 11.55 4.67 3.23
N ASP A 88 12.01 4.83 4.48
CA ASP A 88 13.45 4.90 4.77
C ASP A 88 14.11 3.52 4.72
N ASN A 89 15.44 3.52 4.75
CA ASN A 89 16.27 2.33 4.54
C ASN A 89 16.69 1.63 5.84
N SER A 90 16.11 1.97 6.99
CA SER A 90 16.46 1.30 8.25
C SER A 90 15.95 -0.14 8.28
N LYS A 91 16.66 -1.02 9.03
CA LYS A 91 16.21 -2.41 9.27
C LYS A 91 14.80 -2.44 9.90
N GLY A 92 14.53 -1.53 10.82
CA GLY A 92 13.21 -1.40 11.46
C GLY A 92 12.10 -1.11 10.45
N SER A 93 12.32 -0.13 9.57
CA SER A 93 11.36 0.19 8.51
C SER A 93 11.19 -0.94 7.49
N SER A 94 12.26 -1.64 7.14
CA SER A 94 12.19 -2.86 6.32
C SER A 94 11.36 -3.95 6.98
N CYS A 95 11.48 -4.15 8.29
CA CYS A 95 10.67 -5.11 9.02
C CYS A 95 9.19 -4.71 9.04
N ILE A 96 8.87 -3.44 9.31
CA ILE A 96 7.50 -2.92 9.28
C ILE A 96 6.87 -3.12 7.90
N ARG A 97 7.59 -2.76 6.83
CA ARG A 97 7.12 -3.02 5.45
C ARG A 97 6.87 -4.50 5.21
N ALA A 98 7.80 -5.37 5.56
CA ALA A 98 7.63 -6.80 5.33
C ALA A 98 6.41 -7.38 6.07
N ASN A 99 6.17 -6.96 7.31
CA ASN A 99 4.95 -7.32 8.06
C ASN A 99 3.67 -6.79 7.35
N SER A 100 3.70 -5.57 6.84
CA SER A 100 2.60 -4.96 6.08
C SER A 100 2.32 -5.69 4.76
N LEU A 101 3.37 -6.18 4.08
CA LEU A 101 3.22 -7.03 2.88
C LEU A 101 2.56 -8.37 3.24
N VAL A 102 3.01 -9.04 4.32
CA VAL A 102 2.42 -10.30 4.80
C VAL A 102 0.94 -10.10 5.14
N LYS A 103 0.59 -9.04 5.87
CA LYS A 103 -0.81 -8.73 6.18
C LYS A 103 -1.63 -8.51 4.91
N THR A 104 -1.08 -7.82 3.91
CA THR A 104 -1.76 -7.60 2.63
C THR A 104 -2.05 -8.92 1.90
N VAL A 105 -1.12 -9.88 1.91
CA VAL A 105 -1.35 -11.24 1.37
C VAL A 105 -2.52 -11.92 2.11
N GLN A 106 -2.56 -11.80 3.44
CA GLN A 106 -3.63 -12.38 4.28
C GLN A 106 -4.99 -11.71 4.05
N ASP A 107 -5.03 -10.39 3.85
CA ASP A 107 -6.26 -9.65 3.54
C ASP A 107 -6.85 -10.10 2.18
N LEU A 108 -6.00 -10.49 1.23
CA LEU A 108 -6.37 -11.10 -0.05
C LEU A 108 -6.74 -12.58 0.06
N LYS A 109 -6.79 -13.13 1.28
CA LYS A 109 -7.12 -14.54 1.58
C LYS A 109 -6.16 -15.54 0.94
N CYS A 110 -4.93 -15.11 0.65
CA CYS A 110 -3.87 -16.01 0.22
C CYS A 110 -3.02 -16.45 1.41
N PRO A 111 -2.59 -17.73 1.45
CA PRO A 111 -1.60 -18.17 2.41
C PRO A 111 -0.23 -17.55 2.09
N VAL A 112 0.58 -17.27 3.11
CA VAL A 112 1.91 -16.67 2.93
C VAL A 112 2.86 -17.59 2.13
N ALA A 113 2.58 -18.90 2.11
CA ALA A 113 3.29 -19.88 1.25
C ALA A 113 3.14 -19.61 -0.26
N ALA A 114 2.14 -18.81 -0.67
CA ALA A 114 2.01 -18.34 -2.05
C ALA A 114 2.99 -17.21 -2.41
N THR A 115 3.61 -16.59 -1.40
CA THR A 115 4.55 -15.46 -1.56
C THR A 115 5.83 -15.72 -0.75
N PRO A 116 6.63 -16.76 -1.07
CA PRO A 116 7.83 -17.11 -0.31
C PRO A 116 8.81 -15.95 -0.15
N ASN A 117 8.99 -15.12 -1.17
CA ASN A 117 9.94 -14.00 -1.10
C ASN A 117 9.50 -12.91 -0.12
N VAL A 118 8.18 -12.72 0.09
CA VAL A 118 7.67 -11.83 1.15
C VAL A 118 8.02 -12.40 2.53
N SER A 119 7.90 -13.72 2.71
CA SER A 119 8.30 -14.39 3.97
C SER A 119 9.80 -14.29 4.21
N THR A 120 10.60 -14.47 3.16
CA THR A 120 12.06 -14.35 3.22
C THR A 120 12.48 -12.93 3.59
N LEU A 121 11.88 -11.92 2.96
CA LEU A 121 12.11 -10.51 3.29
C LEU A 121 11.77 -10.22 4.75
N GLN A 122 10.66 -10.73 5.26
CA GLN A 122 10.26 -10.59 6.66
C GLN A 122 11.31 -11.20 7.60
N LYS A 123 11.72 -12.45 7.37
CA LYS A 123 12.74 -13.11 8.20
C LYS A 123 14.07 -12.37 8.21
N GLN A 124 14.52 -11.88 7.06
CA GLN A 124 15.79 -11.15 6.93
C GLN A 124 15.80 -9.83 7.71
N ASN A 125 14.66 -9.13 7.77
CA ASN A 125 14.59 -7.79 8.35
C ASN A 125 14.04 -7.76 9.78
N CYS A 126 13.29 -8.78 10.19
CA CYS A 126 12.65 -8.86 11.52
C CYS A 126 13.29 -9.88 12.47
N GLY A 127 14.19 -10.73 11.98
CA GLY A 127 14.96 -11.70 12.77
C GLY A 127 16.20 -11.13 13.43
#